data_AF-A0A8S2GAE8-F1
#
_entry.id   AF-A0A8S2GAE8-F1
#
_cell.length_a   1.000
_cell.length_b   1.000
_cell.length_c   1.000
_cell.angle_alpha   90.00
_cell.angle_beta   90.00
_cell.angle_gamma   90.00
#
_symmetry.space_group_name_H-M   'P 1'
#
loop_
_entity.id
_entity.type
_entity.pdbx_description
1 polymer ?
#
loop_
_entity_poly.entity_id
_entity_poly.type
_entity_poly.pdbx_seq_one_letter_code
_entity_poly.pdbx_strand_id
1 'polypeptide(L)'
;FGPPHLLHSDNGAEFVAQVIVELKTLFPYMCFIRGRPRHPQSQGCIERANGVLSVALGKSLDTNHSTHWSDGLLPVVYGINTRVSSTTKTTPYKTMFAQVQKNGPLTAS
;
A
#
# COMPACT_ATOMS: atom_id res chain seq x y z
N PHE A 1 -11.48 9.02 -0.54
CA PHE A 1 -10.85 7.94 0.23
C PHE A 1 -10.87 8.34 1.69
N GLY A 2 -11.02 7.39 2.62
CA GLY A 2 -11.17 7.64 4.04
C GLY A 2 -10.46 6.58 4.88
N PRO A 3 -10.40 6.76 6.20
CA PRO A 3 -9.74 5.81 7.09
C PRO A 3 -10.42 4.44 7.00
N PRO A 4 -9.66 3.33 7.05
CA PRO A 4 -10.22 2.00 6.96
C PRO A 4 -11.01 1.67 8.23
N HIS A 5 -12.06 0.84 8.11
CA HIS A 5 -12.75 0.28 9.27
C HIS A 5 -11.87 -0.71 10.03
N LEU A 6 -10.93 -1.37 9.34
CA LEU A 6 -10.03 -2.36 9.90
C LEU A 6 -8.60 -2.05 9.47
N LEU A 7 -7.72 -1.80 10.43
CA LEU A 7 -6.30 -1.63 10.19
C LEU A 7 -5.51 -2.78 10.81
N HIS A 8 -4.89 -3.60 9.96
CA HIS A 8 -4.02 -4.69 10.39
C HIS A 8 -2.56 -4.22 10.29
N SER A 9 -1.84 -4.25 11.40
CA SER A 9 -0.40 -3.96 11.49
C SER A 9 0.33 -5.18 12.03
N ASP A 10 1.62 -5.32 11.74
CA ASP A 10 2.46 -6.31 12.41
C ASP A 10 2.83 -5.84 13.83
N ASN A 11 3.70 -6.59 14.52
CA ASN A 11 4.17 -6.22 15.85
C ASN A 11 5.47 -5.39 15.79
N GLY A 12 5.75 -4.74 14.65
CA GLY A 12 6.89 -3.86 14.48
C GLY A 12 6.85 -2.71 15.50
N ALA A 13 8.02 -2.38 16.06
CA ALA A 13 8.13 -1.30 17.04
C ALA A 13 7.76 0.07 16.46
N GLU A 14 7.79 0.23 15.13
CA GLU A 14 7.37 1.44 14.41
C GLU A 14 5.87 1.75 14.54
N PHE A 15 5.04 0.72 14.78
CA PHE A 15 3.63 0.87 15.15
C PHE A 15 3.50 0.94 16.68
N VAL A 16 4.23 1.88 17.28
CA VAL A 16 4.23 2.13 18.72
C VAL A 16 2.79 2.39 19.19
N ALA A 17 2.50 2.03 20.44
CA ALA A 17 1.20 2.28 21.07
C ALA A 17 0.69 3.72 20.90
N GLN A 18 1.58 4.73 20.86
CA GLN A 18 1.19 6.14 20.76
C GLN A 18 0.53 6.49 19.41
N VAL A 19 1.11 6.10 18.28
CA VAL A 19 0.51 6.36 16.95
C VAL A 19 -0.85 5.67 16.83
N ILE A 20 -0.97 4.46 17.37
CA ILE A 20 -2.26 3.74 17.41
C ILE A 20 -3.29 4.46 18.28
N VAL A 21 -2.87 5.03 19.42
CA VAL A 21 -3.75 5.80 20.32
C VAL A 21 -4.23 7.08 19.65
N GLU A 22 -3.34 7.81 18.99
CA GLU A 22 -3.70 9.02 18.23
C GLU A 22 -4.69 8.69 17.11
N LEU A 23 -4.44 7.64 16.34
CA LEU A 23 -5.33 7.21 15.27
C LEU A 23 -6.70 6.74 15.80
N LYS A 24 -6.76 6.06 16.95
CA LYS A 24 -8.04 5.70 17.61
C LYS A 24 -8.81 6.93 18.10
N THR A 25 -8.11 7.98 18.48
CA THR A 25 -8.73 9.25 18.90
C THR A 25 -9.35 9.97 17.70
N LEU A 26 -8.62 10.02 16.59
CA LEU A 26 -9.09 10.65 15.35
C LEU A 26 -10.20 9.83 14.67
N PHE A 27 -10.13 8.50 14.75
CA PHE A 27 -11.04 7.59 14.07
C PHE A 27 -11.57 6.52 15.05
N PRO A 28 -12.52 6.88 15.92
CA PRO A 28 -13.00 5.97 16.98
C PRO A 28 -13.73 4.72 16.44
N TYR A 29 -14.17 4.74 15.18
CA TYR A 29 -14.76 3.59 14.50
C TYR A 29 -13.73 2.63 13.86
N MET A 30 -12.44 2.99 13.88
CA MET A 30 -11.39 2.15 13.30
C MET A 30 -10.98 1.03 14.27
N CYS A 31 -11.14 -0.21 13.82
CA CYS A 31 -10.72 -1.40 14.54
C CYS A 31 -9.27 -1.76 14.21
N PHE A 32 -8.41 -1.78 15.23
CA PHE A 32 -7.01 -2.16 15.09
C PHE A 32 -6.80 -3.64 15.39
N ILE A 33 -6.20 -4.35 14.45
CA ILE A 33 -5.71 -5.72 14.64
C ILE A 33 -4.19 -5.66 14.63
N ARG A 34 -3.59 -6.11 15.74
CA ARG A 34 -2.16 -6.40 15.78
C ARG A 34 -1.92 -7.81 15.26
N GLY A 35 -0.81 -7.98 14.54
CA GLY A 35 -0.41 -9.24 13.93
C GLY A 35 -0.47 -10.36 14.95
N ARG A 36 -1.48 -11.23 14.84
CA ARG A 36 -1.55 -12.42 15.67
C ARG A 36 -0.38 -13.33 15.27
N PRO A 37 0.27 -14.02 16.21
CA PRO A 37 1.10 -15.16 15.85
C PRO A 37 0.20 -16.16 15.12
N ARG A 38 0.42 -16.38 13.82
CA ARG A 38 -0.29 -17.29 12.90
C ARG A 38 -1.55 -16.75 12.19
N HIS A 39 -1.41 -15.73 11.35
CA HIS A 39 -2.32 -15.52 10.19
C HIS A 39 -1.55 -15.51 8.85
N PRO A 40 -1.23 -16.70 8.30
CA PRO A 40 -0.40 -16.83 7.09
C PRO A 40 -1.01 -16.18 5.84
N GLN A 41 -2.34 -16.15 5.72
CA GLN A 41 -3.01 -15.58 4.55
C GLN A 41 -2.91 -14.06 4.49
N SER A 42 -3.19 -13.35 5.60
CA SER A 42 -3.11 -11.89 5.61
C SER A 42 -1.66 -11.42 5.53
N GLN A 43 -0.75 -12.10 6.23
CA GLN A 43 0.69 -11.81 6.15
C GLN A 43 1.22 -12.07 4.73
N GLY A 44 0.87 -13.21 4.11
CA GLY A 44 1.30 -13.51 2.75
C GLY A 44 0.79 -12.54 1.68
N CYS A 45 -0.38 -11.92 1.87
CA CYS A 45 -0.87 -10.87 0.97
C CYS A 45 -0.05 -9.58 1.11
N ILE A 46 0.24 -9.17 2.35
CA ILE A 46 1.06 -7.97 2.64
C ILE A 46 2.50 -8.18 2.16
N GLU A 47 3.11 -9.32 2.48
CA GLU A 47 4.46 -9.69 2.05
C GLU A 47 4.58 -9.71 0.52
N ARG A 48 3.59 -10.27 -0.17
CA ARG A 48 3.56 -10.27 -1.64
C ARG A 48 3.42 -8.86 -2.20
N ALA A 49 2.57 -8.00 -1.62
CA ALA A 49 2.42 -6.62 -2.05
C ALA A 49 3.73 -5.83 -1.85
N ASN A 50 4.38 -6.00 -0.69
CA ASN A 50 5.68 -5.39 -0.40
C ASN A 50 6.75 -5.90 -1.37
N GLY A 51 6.80 -7.20 -1.67
CA GLY A 51 7.73 -7.77 -2.65
C GLY A 51 7.53 -7.18 -4.06
N VAL A 52 6.28 -7.00 -4.51
CA VAL A 52 5.99 -6.35 -5.80
C VAL A 52 6.49 -4.90 -5.81
N LEU A 53 6.26 -4.15 -4.73
CA LEU A 53 6.72 -2.78 -4.58
C LEU A 53 8.26 -2.70 -4.60
N SER A 54 8.95 -3.52 -3.80
CA SER A 54 10.41 -3.55 -3.73
C SER A 54 11.05 -3.89 -5.08
N VAL A 55 10.51 -4.88 -5.80
CA VAL A 55 11.01 -5.24 -7.14
C VAL A 55 10.80 -4.10 -8.14
N ALA A 56 9.64 -3.45 -8.11
CA ALA A 56 9.35 -2.35 -9.01
C ALA A 56 10.20 -1.10 -8.70
N LEU A 57 10.44 -0.80 -7.42
CA LEU A 57 11.35 0.25 -6.98
C LEU A 57 12.79 -0.04 -7.42
N GLY A 58 13.29 -1.26 -7.21
CA GLY A 58 14.63 -1.66 -7.65
C GLY A 58 14.83 -1.42 -9.16
N LYS A 59 13.87 -1.85 -9.99
CA LYS A 59 13.90 -1.59 -11.43
C LYS A 59 13.88 -0.10 -11.78
N SER A 60 13.10 0.69 -11.05
CA SER A 60 13.03 2.14 -11.24
C SER A 60 14.38 2.79 -10.91
N LEU A 61 15.01 2.41 -9.81
CA LEU A 61 16.33 2.90 -9.40
C LEU A 61 17.42 2.53 -10.42
N ASP A 62 17.43 1.26 -10.87
CA ASP A 62 18.37 0.78 -11.89
C ASP A 62 18.24 1.57 -13.20
N THR A 63 17.00 1.81 -13.64
CA THR A 63 16.72 2.54 -14.90
C THR A 63 17.13 4.00 -14.82
N ASN A 64 16.98 4.62 -13.66
CA ASN A 64 17.28 6.05 -13.45
C ASN A 64 18.70 6.28 -12.92
N HIS A 65 19.51 5.23 -12.76
CA HIS A 65 20.86 5.30 -12.16
C HIS A 65 20.88 6.07 -10.83
N SER A 66 19.85 5.87 -10.01
CA SER A 66 19.64 6.60 -8.77
C SER A 66 19.59 5.65 -7.58
N THR A 67 19.95 6.16 -6.39
CA THR A 67 19.74 5.48 -5.11
C THR A 67 18.61 6.14 -4.29
N HIS A 68 18.04 7.24 -4.80
CA HIS A 68 16.95 7.98 -4.17
C HIS A 68 15.60 7.32 -4.48
N TRP A 69 15.28 6.28 -3.69
CA TRP A 69 14.07 5.48 -3.87
C TRP A 69 12.77 6.29 -3.78
N SER A 70 12.77 7.41 -3.04
CA SER A 70 11.63 8.31 -2.89
C SER A 70 11.14 8.86 -4.22
N ASP A 71 12.07 9.15 -5.14
CA ASP A 71 11.76 9.78 -6.43
C ASP A 71 11.05 8.80 -7.36
N GLY A 72 11.37 7.51 -7.22
CA GLY A 72 10.71 6.41 -7.93
C GLY A 72 9.37 5.99 -7.32
N LEU A 73 9.02 6.44 -6.10
CA LEU A 73 7.86 5.94 -5.37
C LEU A 73 6.54 6.26 -6.08
N LEU A 74 6.31 7.53 -6.42
CA LEU A 74 5.08 7.97 -7.11
C LEU A 74 4.86 7.24 -8.45
N PRO A 75 5.83 7.21 -9.39
CA PRO A 75 5.62 6.50 -10.65
C PRO A 75 5.45 4.99 -10.47
N VAL A 76 6.17 4.37 -9.52
CA VAL A 76 6.02 2.93 -9.23
C VAL A 76 4.65 2.60 -8.66
N VAL A 77 4.20 3.34 -7.64
CA VAL A 77 2.88 3.12 -7.03
C VAL A 77 1.77 3.36 -8.06
N TYR A 78 1.92 4.37 -8.93
CA TYR A 78 1.00 4.57 -10.04
C TYR A 78 0.97 3.37 -10.99
N GLY A 79 2.14 2.87 -11.40
CA GLY A 79 2.24 1.68 -12.26
C GLY A 79 1.59 0.45 -11.64
N ILE A 80 1.78 0.21 -10.34
CA ILE A 80 1.17 -0.91 -9.62
C ILE A 80 -0.36 -0.77 -9.58
N ASN A 81 -0.88 0.41 -9.23
CA ASN A 81 -2.31 0.64 -9.08
C ASN A 81 -3.09 0.66 -10.41
N THR A 82 -2.40 0.86 -11.53
CA THR A 82 -3.01 0.94 -12.87
C THR A 82 -2.75 -0.31 -13.73
N ARG A 83 -1.90 -1.23 -13.29
CA ARG A 83 -1.65 -2.48 -14.01
C ARG A 83 -2.78 -3.48 -13.80
N VAL A 84 -3.27 -4.07 -14.89
CA VAL A 84 -4.26 -5.14 -14.84
C VAL A 84 -3.63 -6.38 -14.21
N SER A 85 -4.23 -6.87 -13.12
CA SER A 85 -3.83 -8.15 -12.52
C SER A 85 -4.40 -9.31 -13.34
N SER A 86 -3.57 -10.31 -13.62
CA SER A 86 -3.98 -11.51 -14.36
C SER A 86 -5.02 -12.35 -13.60
N THR A 87 -5.02 -12.28 -12.26
CA THR A 87 -5.95 -13.01 -11.39
C THR A 87 -7.31 -12.36 -11.36
N THR A 88 -7.38 -11.03 -11.17
CA THR A 88 -8.65 -10.31 -11.00
C THR A 88 -9.19 -9.73 -12.30
N LYS A 89 -8.39 -9.74 -13.38
CA LYS A 89 -8.72 -9.15 -14.70
C LYS A 89 -9.09 -7.66 -14.65
N THR A 90 -8.70 -6.98 -13.58
CA THR A 90 -8.93 -5.55 -13.34
C THR A 90 -7.71 -4.92 -12.67
N THR A 91 -7.67 -3.58 -12.61
CA THR A 91 -6.63 -2.83 -11.91
C THR A 91 -7.02 -2.61 -10.45
N PRO A 92 -6.05 -2.53 -9.51
CA PRO A 92 -6.35 -2.18 -8.12
C PRO A 92 -7.15 -0.87 -8.00
N TYR A 93 -6.80 0.15 -8.79
CA TYR A 93 -7.53 1.42 -8.79
C TYR A 93 -9.01 1.24 -9.18
N LYS A 94 -9.28 0.51 -10.27
CA LYS A 94 -10.66 0.29 -10.72
C LYS A 94 -11.46 -0.52 -9.70
N THR A 95 -10.84 -1.52 -9.08
CA THR A 95 -11.48 -2.30 -8.00
C THR A 95 -11.85 -1.42 -6.81
N MET A 96 -10.97 -0.48 -6.46
CA MET A 96 -11.11 0.32 -5.25
C MET A 96 -12.09 1.47 -5.42
N PHE A 97 -12.07 2.15 -6.57
CA PHE A 97 -12.89 3.35 -6.82
C PHE A 97 -14.10 3.12 -7.75
N ALA A 98 -14.25 1.91 -8.32
CA ALA A 98 -15.22 1.62 -9.40
C ALA A 98 -15.11 2.56 -10.62
N GLN A 99 -13.99 3.26 -10.77
CA GLN A 99 -13.73 4.23 -11.84
C GLN A 99 -12.65 3.70 -12.79
N VAL A 100 -12.79 4.03 -14.08
CA VAL A 100 -11.70 3.88 -15.05
C VAL A 100 -10.84 5.14 -14.96
N GLN A 101 -9.53 4.96 -14.78
CA GLN A 101 -8.56 6.05 -14.72
C GLN A 101 -8.67 6.97 -15.94
N LYS A 102 -8.73 8.29 -15.71
CA LYS A 102 -8.61 9.32 -16.74
C LYS A 102 -7.28 10.05 -16.51
N ASN A 103 -6.31 9.75 -17.37
CA ASN A 103 -5.00 10.41 -17.61
C ASN A 103 -4.03 10.59 -16.43
N GLY A 104 -2.82 10.02 -16.59
CA GLY A 104 -1.56 10.42 -15.94
C GLY A 104 -1.38 10.08 -14.45
N PRO A 105 -0.14 10.08 -13.93
CA PRO A 105 0.12 9.97 -12.49
C PRO A 105 -0.67 11.05 -11.74
N LEU A 106 -1.27 10.68 -10.61
CA LEU A 106 -1.94 11.63 -9.71
C LEU A 106 -0.91 12.67 -9.28
N THR A 107 -0.93 13.85 -9.90
CA THR A 107 -0.10 14.97 -9.51
C THR A 107 -0.55 15.41 -8.12
N ALA A 108 0.37 15.37 -7.15
CA ALA A 108 0.16 15.98 -5.85
C ALA A 108 -0.22 17.45 -6.07
N SER A 109 -1.41 17.82 -5.60
CA SER A 109 -1.93 19.19 -5.59
C SER A 109 -1.50 19.89 -4.32
#